data_AF-A0AAV8X063-F1
#
_entry.id   AF-A0AAV8X063-F1
#
_cell.length_a   1.000
_cell.length_b   1.000
_cell.length_c   1.000
_cell.angle_alpha   90.00
_cell.angle_beta   90.00
_cell.angle_gamma   90.00
#
_symmetry.space_group_name_H-M   'P 1'
#
loop_
_entity.id
_entity.type
_entity.pdbx_description
1 polymer ?
#
loop_
_entity_poly.entity_id
_entity_poly.type
_entity_poly.pdbx_seq_one_letter_code
_entity_poly.pdbx_strand_id
1 'polypeptide(L)'
;MQCLEPVTNRPTGQLILDYLTDSVIATKPNLPGVPYISPDSRKLVTLDRTTSGATLIVQEITTNGLMFSFDVKTTLNISDVTFYSSQSTHSYDIYASAQDKEDILFLNLLTGKVEIITGVGLFGQYMVTPASEALFVINGRSRTVNCEIGAVSHPSQIVWTTLKFH
;
A
#
# COMPACT_ATOMS: atom_id res chain seq x y z
N MET A 1 8.23 10.52 15.56
CA MET A 1 9.57 9.93 15.36
C MET A 1 9.40 8.70 14.49
N GLN A 2 10.08 8.62 13.35
CA GLN A 2 10.13 7.40 12.53
C GLN A 2 11.38 6.60 12.92
N CYS A 3 11.25 5.27 13.02
CA CYS A 3 12.38 4.39 13.32
C CYS A 3 13.24 4.23 12.06
N LEU A 4 14.45 4.80 12.08
CA LEU A 4 15.41 4.73 10.98
C LEU A 4 16.65 3.97 11.44
N GLU A 5 17.20 3.16 10.53
CA GLU A 5 18.45 2.45 10.75
C GLU A 5 19.62 3.45 10.76
N PRO A 6 20.53 3.44 11.77
CA PRO A 6 21.48 4.53 11.97
C PRO A 6 22.48 4.76 10.84
N VAL A 7 22.83 3.73 10.06
CA VAL A 7 23.85 3.83 9.01
C VAL A 7 23.25 4.34 7.72
N THR A 8 22.14 3.76 7.27
CA THR A 8 21.47 4.11 6.01
C THR A 8 20.47 5.25 6.16
N ASN A 9 20.04 5.55 7.40
CA ASN A 9 18.97 6.49 7.72
C ASN A 9 17.66 6.16 6.99
N ARG A 10 17.39 4.87 6.76
CA ARG A 10 16.18 4.36 6.09
C ARG A 10 15.37 3.51 7.07
N PRO A 11 14.04 3.44 6.88
CA PRO A 11 13.26 2.41 7.56
C PRO A 11 13.74 1.05 7.04
N THR A 12 14.26 0.23 7.94
CA THR A 12 14.65 -1.16 7.65
C THR A 12 14.20 -2.07 8.77
N GLY A 13 14.19 -3.37 8.48
CA GLY A 13 13.91 -4.37 9.47
C GLY A 13 12.46 -4.83 9.44
N GLN A 14 12.29 -6.15 9.50
CA GLN A 14 10.99 -6.76 9.78
C GLN A 14 11.18 -7.86 10.83
N LEU A 15 10.24 -7.90 11.76
CA LEU A 15 10.12 -8.93 12.78
C LEU A 15 8.81 -9.65 12.56
N ILE A 16 8.86 -10.98 12.50
CA ILE A 16 7.67 -11.83 12.35
C ILE A 16 7.52 -12.64 13.62
N LEU A 17 6.37 -12.50 14.24
CA LEU A 17 6.02 -13.13 15.51
C LEU A 17 4.90 -14.14 15.29
N ASP A 18 4.98 -15.26 16.00
CA ASP A 18 3.85 -16.15 16.19
C ASP A 18 2.94 -15.53 17.26
N TYR A 19 1.73 -15.16 16.86
CA TYR A 19 0.75 -14.54 17.76
C TYR A 19 0.26 -15.49 18.87
N LEU A 20 0.32 -16.81 18.67
CA LEU A 20 -0.14 -17.78 19.69
C LEU A 20 0.92 -18.08 20.73
N THR A 21 2.20 -18.05 20.34
CA THR A 21 3.32 -18.50 21.20
C THR A 21 4.28 -17.38 21.58
N ASP A 22 4.03 -16.14 21.13
CA ASP A 22 4.92 -14.98 21.24
C ASP A 22 6.35 -15.22 20.72
N SER A 23 6.55 -16.29 19.95
CA SER A 23 7.87 -16.70 19.47
C SER A 23 8.26 -15.92 18.21
N VAL A 24 9.53 -15.57 18.09
CA VAL A 24 10.06 -14.96 16.87
C VAL A 24 10.20 -16.03 15.78
N ILE A 25 9.36 -15.94 14.75
CA ILE A 25 9.40 -16.85 13.59
C ILE A 25 10.57 -16.49 12.67
N ALA A 26 10.76 -15.20 12.41
CA ALA A 26 11.83 -14.73 11.54
C ALA A 26 12.19 -13.26 11.77
N THR A 27 13.43 -12.92 11.44
CA THR A 27 13.96 -11.55 11.44
C THR A 27 14.56 -11.22 10.07
N LYS A 28 14.20 -10.06 9.50
CA LYS A 28 14.75 -9.54 8.24
C LYS A 28 15.35 -8.15 8.48
N PRO A 29 16.51 -8.05 9.17
CA PRO A 29 17.05 -6.77 9.65
C PRO A 29 17.42 -5.78 8.54
N ASN A 30 17.78 -6.30 7.36
CA ASN A 30 18.30 -5.52 6.26
C ASN A 30 17.27 -5.25 5.15
N LEU A 31 16.01 -5.67 5.33
CA LEU A 31 14.97 -5.42 4.34
C LEU A 31 14.54 -3.95 4.43
N PRO A 32 14.76 -3.11 3.41
CA PRO A 32 14.45 -1.70 3.46
C PRO A 32 12.99 -1.43 3.08
N GLY A 33 12.49 -0.28 3.51
CA GLY A 33 11.19 0.23 3.12
C GLY A 33 10.11 0.07 4.20
N VAL A 34 8.89 0.42 3.82
CA VAL A 34 7.73 0.42 4.72
C VAL A 34 6.81 -0.74 4.37
N PRO A 35 6.46 -1.63 5.33
CA PRO A 35 5.56 -2.74 5.10
C PRO A 35 4.08 -2.31 5.07
N TYR A 36 3.31 -2.91 4.17
CA TYR A 36 1.85 -2.82 4.07
C TYR A 36 1.27 -4.23 4.01
N ILE A 37 0.33 -4.54 4.89
CA ILE A 37 -0.29 -5.87 5.00
C ILE A 37 -1.66 -5.82 4.34
N SER A 38 -1.96 -6.80 3.49
CA SER A 38 -3.28 -6.90 2.87
C SER A 38 -4.36 -7.15 3.93
N PRO A 39 -5.59 -6.64 3.77
CA PRO A 39 -6.64 -6.81 4.79
C PRO A 39 -7.00 -8.27 5.11
N ASP A 40 -6.74 -9.21 4.19
CA ASP A 40 -6.90 -10.66 4.42
C ASP A 40 -5.72 -11.31 5.16
N SER A 41 -4.68 -10.54 5.52
CA SER A 41 -3.44 -11.00 6.17
C SER A 41 -2.68 -12.08 5.39
N ARG A 42 -2.82 -12.13 4.06
CA ARG A 42 -2.15 -13.13 3.20
C ARG A 42 -0.92 -12.58 2.47
N LYS A 43 -0.86 -11.28 2.24
CA LYS A 43 0.21 -10.63 1.49
C LYS A 43 0.85 -9.52 2.32
N LEU A 44 2.17 -9.45 2.24
CA LEU A 44 2.96 -8.31 2.72
C LEU A 44 3.61 -7.65 1.52
N VAL A 45 3.43 -6.36 1.38
CA VAL A 45 4.10 -5.55 0.36
C VAL A 45 4.96 -4.52 1.03
N THR A 46 6.27 -4.59 0.81
CA THR A 46 7.23 -3.62 1.33
C THR A 46 7.55 -2.60 0.24
N LEU A 47 7.23 -1.33 0.49
CA LEU A 47 7.57 -0.23 -0.41
C LEU A 47 8.93 0.35 -0.03
N ASP A 48 9.93 0.10 -0.86
CA ASP A 48 11.24 0.71 -0.74
C ASP A 48 11.41 1.88 -1.72
N ARG A 49 11.37 3.11 -1.21
CA ARG A 49 11.55 4.34 -2.00
C ARG A 49 13.03 4.67 -2.16
N THR A 50 13.47 4.91 -3.38
CA THR A 50 14.84 5.33 -3.71
C THR A 50 14.84 6.70 -4.36
N THR A 51 16.01 7.28 -4.59
CA THR A 51 16.14 8.57 -5.31
C THR A 51 15.74 8.49 -6.79
N SER A 52 15.63 7.29 -7.36
CA SER A 52 15.33 7.06 -8.78
C SER A 52 13.97 6.40 -9.02
N GLY A 53 13.17 6.19 -7.98
CA GLY A 53 11.86 5.55 -8.07
C GLY A 53 11.55 4.71 -6.83
N ALA A 54 10.99 3.53 -7.03
CA ALA A 54 10.61 2.64 -5.94
C ALA A 54 10.69 1.16 -6.32
N THR A 55 10.87 0.31 -5.31
CA THR A 55 10.73 -1.14 -5.41
C THR A 55 9.60 -1.60 -4.49
N LEU A 56 8.64 -2.35 -5.04
CA LEU A 56 7.59 -3.03 -4.29
C LEU A 56 7.99 -4.49 -4.13
N ILE A 57 8.30 -4.91 -2.90
CA ILE A 57 8.71 -6.28 -2.59
C ILE A 57 7.48 -7.02 -2.07
N VAL A 58 7.01 -8.02 -2.81
CA VAL A 58 5.80 -8.78 -2.49
C VAL A 58 6.16 -10.12 -1.86
N GLN A 59 5.55 -10.41 -0.72
CA GLN A 59 5.74 -11.64 0.04
C GLN A 59 4.38 -12.22 0.43
N GLU A 60 4.29 -13.54 0.51
CA GLU A 60 3.16 -14.24 1.12
C GLU A 60 3.42 -14.45 2.61
N ILE A 61 2.36 -14.22 3.40
CA ILE A 61 2.35 -14.52 4.83
C ILE A 61 1.90 -15.97 4.97
N THR A 62 2.77 -16.82 5.52
CA THR A 62 2.51 -18.25 5.72
C THR A 62 2.72 -18.64 7.19
N THR A 63 2.34 -19.85 7.55
CA THR A 63 2.60 -20.40 8.89
C THR A 63 4.08 -20.49 9.24
N ASN A 64 4.95 -20.55 8.24
CA ASN A 64 6.41 -20.63 8.41
C ASN A 64 7.09 -19.26 8.30
N GLY A 65 6.30 -18.17 8.30
CA GLY A 65 6.77 -16.80 8.12
C GLY A 65 6.55 -16.26 6.70
N LEU A 66 7.38 -15.29 6.31
CA LEU A 66 7.25 -14.61 5.02
C LEU A 66 7.97 -15.35 3.89
N MET A 67 7.23 -15.72 2.86
CA MET A 67 7.76 -16.30 1.63
C MET A 67 7.83 -15.23 0.54
N PHE A 68 9.00 -15.04 -0.07
CA PHE A 68 9.12 -14.12 -1.20
C PHE A 68 8.30 -14.59 -2.40
N SER A 69 7.57 -13.67 -3.03
CA SER A 69 6.84 -13.92 -4.28
C SER A 69 7.59 -13.33 -5.46
N PHE A 70 7.68 -12.00 -5.52
CA PHE A 70 8.35 -11.24 -6.58
C PHE A 70 8.59 -9.81 -6.13
N ASP A 71 9.45 -9.08 -6.83
CA ASP A 71 9.60 -7.63 -6.68
C ASP A 71 9.27 -6.90 -7.98
N VAL A 72 8.72 -5.69 -7.84
CA VAL A 72 8.43 -4.79 -8.94
C VAL A 72 9.26 -3.52 -8.77
N LYS A 73 10.08 -3.23 -9.77
CA LYS A 73 10.86 -1.99 -9.84
C LYS A 73 10.16 -1.01 -10.76
N THR A 74 10.02 0.22 -10.29
CA THR A 74 9.43 1.31 -11.06
C THR A 74 10.26 2.58 -10.93
N THR A 75 10.24 3.39 -11.98
CA THR A 75 10.82 4.75 -11.97
C THR A 75 9.85 5.78 -11.43
N LEU A 76 8.60 5.40 -11.10
CA LEU A 76 7.66 6.28 -10.43
C LEU A 76 8.13 6.52 -8.99
N ASN A 77 8.20 7.80 -8.61
CA ASN A 77 8.36 8.19 -7.22
C ASN A 77 7.01 7.99 -6.52
N ILE A 78 6.83 6.85 -5.83
CA ILE A 78 5.54 6.47 -5.22
C ILE A 78 5.32 7.25 -3.92
N SER A 79 4.21 7.97 -3.81
CA SER A 79 3.80 8.70 -2.59
C SER A 79 3.09 7.83 -1.57
N ASP A 80 2.20 6.93 -1.98
CA ASP A 80 1.50 6.00 -1.08
C ASP A 80 0.94 4.78 -1.84
N VAL A 81 0.53 3.74 -1.10
CA VAL A 81 -0.09 2.52 -1.63
C VAL A 81 -1.38 2.17 -0.89
N THR A 82 -2.36 1.64 -1.60
CA THR A 82 -3.59 1.11 -1.01
C THR A 82 -3.95 -0.24 -1.60
N PHE A 83 -4.52 -1.10 -0.76
CA PHE A 83 -5.09 -2.37 -1.20
C PHE A 83 -6.48 -2.15 -1.80
N TYR A 84 -6.78 -2.91 -2.85
CA TYR A 84 -8.08 -2.97 -3.50
C TYR A 84 -8.47 -4.44 -3.68
N SER A 85 -9.74 -4.80 -3.45
CA SER A 85 -10.19 -6.18 -3.62
C SER A 85 -9.94 -6.63 -5.06
N SER A 86 -9.21 -7.72 -5.24
CA SER A 86 -8.96 -8.27 -6.56
C SER A 86 -10.28 -8.66 -7.23
N GLN A 87 -10.39 -8.41 -8.54
CA GLN A 87 -11.53 -8.83 -9.34
C GLN A 87 -11.40 -10.27 -9.85
N SER A 88 -10.18 -10.81 -9.85
CA SER A 88 -9.85 -12.13 -10.39
C SER A 88 -9.57 -13.16 -9.30
N THR A 89 -9.40 -12.73 -8.06
CA THR A 89 -9.03 -13.60 -6.93
C THR A 89 -9.80 -13.24 -5.67
N HIS A 90 -9.85 -14.17 -4.72
CA HIS A 90 -10.39 -13.94 -3.37
C HIS A 90 -9.36 -13.25 -2.45
N SER A 91 -8.60 -12.28 -2.99
CA SER A 91 -7.55 -11.57 -2.27
C SER A 91 -7.51 -10.10 -2.73
N TYR A 92 -6.39 -9.42 -2.56
CA TYR A 92 -6.22 -8.00 -2.86
C TYR A 92 -5.15 -7.77 -3.93
N ASP A 93 -5.33 -6.70 -4.70
CA ASP A 93 -4.34 -6.08 -5.57
C ASP A 93 -3.96 -4.69 -4.99
N ILE A 94 -2.97 -4.01 -5.57
CA ILE A 94 -2.52 -2.70 -5.08
C ILE A 94 -2.66 -1.62 -6.14
N TYR A 95 -3.06 -0.43 -5.68
CA TYR A 95 -2.84 0.83 -6.37
C TYR A 95 -1.79 1.66 -5.63
N ALA A 96 -0.92 2.33 -6.38
CA ALA A 96 0.11 3.21 -5.86
C ALA A 96 0.10 4.55 -6.61
N SER A 97 0.05 5.66 -5.87
CA SER A 97 0.07 7.00 -6.45
C SER A 97 1.50 7.49 -6.66
N ALA A 98 1.77 8.17 -7.78
CA ALA A 98 3.03 8.89 -7.97
C ALA A 98 2.99 10.25 -7.24
N GLN A 99 4.15 10.72 -6.80
CA GLN A 99 4.34 12.02 -6.13
C GLN A 99 4.50 13.15 -7.15
N ASP A 100 5.29 12.92 -8.19
CA ASP A 100 5.73 13.96 -9.13
C ASP A 100 5.03 13.89 -10.50
N LYS A 101 4.08 12.97 -10.65
CA LYS A 101 3.34 12.73 -11.90
C LYS A 101 1.88 12.43 -11.61
N GLU A 102 1.01 12.73 -12.57
CA GLU A 102 -0.40 12.31 -12.57
C GLU A 102 -0.56 10.86 -13.05
N ASP A 103 0.22 9.94 -12.49
CA ASP A 103 0.23 8.53 -12.84
C ASP A 103 -0.16 7.69 -11.60
N ILE A 104 -0.89 6.61 -11.82
CA ILE A 104 -1.12 5.56 -10.82
C ILE A 104 -0.56 4.25 -11.35
N LEU A 105 0.10 3.51 -10.48
CA LEU A 105 0.53 2.15 -10.73
C LEU A 105 -0.49 1.18 -10.14
N PHE A 106 -1.04 0.32 -10.98
CA PHE A 106 -1.77 -0.88 -10.57
C PHE A 106 -0.81 -2.06 -10.55
N LEU A 107 -0.89 -2.87 -9.49
CA LEU A 107 -0.14 -4.10 -9.33
C LEU A 107 -1.08 -5.24 -8.98
N ASN A 108 -1.15 -6.24 -9.86
CA ASN A 108 -1.82 -7.48 -9.56
C ASN A 108 -0.93 -8.37 -8.67
N LEU A 109 -1.36 -8.64 -7.43
CA LEU A 109 -0.53 -9.33 -6.44
C LEU A 109 -0.45 -10.83 -6.62
N LEU A 110 -1.27 -11.41 -7.51
CA LEU A 110 -1.16 -12.82 -7.88
C LEU A 110 -0.09 -13.03 -8.95
N THR A 111 -0.11 -12.19 -9.99
CA THR A 111 0.66 -12.41 -11.22
C THR A 111 1.92 -11.56 -11.31
N GLY A 112 2.02 -10.49 -10.53
CA GLY A 112 3.05 -9.47 -10.67
C GLY A 112 2.88 -8.58 -11.90
N LYS A 113 1.74 -8.67 -12.60
CA LYS A 113 1.43 -7.78 -13.72
C LYS A 113 1.31 -6.34 -13.21
N VAL A 114 2.04 -5.45 -13.87
CA VAL A 114 2.03 -4.01 -13.60
C VAL A 114 1.33 -3.29 -14.74
N GLU A 115 0.47 -2.35 -14.39
CA GLU A 115 -0.11 -1.40 -15.33
C GLU A 115 0.12 0.00 -14.80
N ILE A 116 0.74 0.86 -15.61
CA ILE A 116 0.79 2.29 -15.31
C ILE A 116 -0.36 2.90 -16.07
N ILE A 117 -1.21 3.59 -15.33
CA ILE A 117 -2.32 4.30 -15.92
C ILE A 117 -1.99 5.78 -15.85
N THR A 118 -1.81 6.36 -17.03
CA THR A 118 -1.21 7.67 -17.24
C THR A 118 -2.23 8.73 -17.60
N GLY A 119 -1.90 9.98 -17.29
CA GLY A 119 -2.74 11.12 -17.65
C GLY A 119 -4.15 10.96 -17.11
N VAL A 120 -4.23 10.40 -15.90
CA VAL A 120 -5.46 9.89 -15.30
C VAL A 120 -6.21 10.93 -14.54
N GLY A 121 -5.58 12.05 -14.22
CA GLY A 121 -6.04 12.84 -13.09
C GLY A 121 -6.38 11.93 -11.91
N LEU A 122 -7.22 12.45 -11.03
CA LEU A 122 -7.79 11.75 -9.89
C LEU A 122 -8.59 10.49 -10.31
N PHE A 123 -8.55 9.37 -9.58
CA PHE A 123 -8.87 7.99 -10.06
C PHE A 123 -9.95 7.20 -9.26
N GLY A 124 -10.73 6.31 -9.92
CA GLY A 124 -11.82 5.43 -9.38
C GLY A 124 -13.17 6.14 -9.23
N GLN A 125 -14.38 5.55 -9.38
CA GLN A 125 -15.64 6.37 -9.30
C GLN A 125 -15.64 7.26 -8.06
N TYR A 126 -15.18 6.73 -6.92
CA TYR A 126 -14.67 7.53 -5.81
C TYR A 126 -13.46 6.84 -5.16
N MET A 127 -12.41 7.58 -4.85
CA MET A 127 -11.27 7.23 -3.98
C MET A 127 -11.36 8.11 -2.73
N VAL A 128 -11.02 7.58 -1.56
CA VAL A 128 -10.99 8.39 -0.32
C VAL A 128 -9.59 8.33 0.25
N THR A 129 -9.03 9.50 0.56
CA THR A 129 -7.69 9.65 1.12
C THR A 129 -7.72 10.57 2.34
N PRO A 130 -6.98 10.27 3.43
CA PRO A 130 -6.90 11.13 4.59
C PRO A 130 -5.87 12.26 4.42
N ALA A 131 -6.14 13.41 5.03
CA ALA A 131 -5.25 14.56 5.20
C ALA A 131 -5.22 15.00 6.67
N SER A 132 -4.37 15.96 7.05
CA SER A 132 -4.17 16.32 8.47
C SER A 132 -5.46 16.75 9.19
N GLU A 133 -6.35 17.44 8.48
CA GLU A 133 -7.59 18.01 9.04
C GLU A 133 -8.83 17.73 8.17
N ALA A 134 -8.74 16.79 7.22
CA ALA A 134 -9.80 16.48 6.27
C ALA A 134 -9.71 15.04 5.71
N LEU A 135 -10.80 14.56 5.12
CA LEU A 135 -10.82 13.42 4.19
C LEU A 135 -11.27 13.92 2.81
N PHE A 136 -10.60 13.49 1.75
CA PHE A 136 -10.97 13.86 0.39
C PHE A 136 -11.66 12.70 -0.31
N VAL A 137 -12.86 12.94 -0.84
CA VAL A 137 -13.57 12.00 -1.73
C VAL A 137 -13.35 12.45 -3.17
N ILE A 138 -12.62 11.63 -3.89
CA ILE A 138 -12.08 11.93 -5.19
C ILE A 138 -12.85 11.12 -6.22
N ASN A 139 -13.60 11.76 -7.11
CA ASN A 139 -14.16 11.05 -8.25
C ASN A 139 -13.12 10.96 -9.35
N GLY A 140 -12.78 9.76 -9.74
CA GLY A 140 -11.86 9.48 -10.81
C GLY A 140 -12.41 8.70 -11.98
N ARG A 141 -13.72 8.76 -12.15
CA ARG A 141 -14.32 8.84 -13.48
C ARG A 141 -14.28 10.30 -14.00
N SER A 142 -14.58 11.29 -13.16
CA SER A 142 -14.60 12.72 -13.53
C SER A 142 -13.33 13.49 -13.22
N ARG A 143 -12.39 12.91 -12.47
CA ARG A 143 -11.12 13.54 -12.04
C ARG A 143 -11.31 14.80 -11.19
N THR A 144 -12.35 14.86 -10.38
CA THR A 144 -12.70 16.01 -9.54
C THR A 144 -12.74 15.62 -8.06
N VAL A 145 -12.40 16.56 -7.18
CA VAL A 145 -12.76 16.45 -5.77
C VAL A 145 -14.27 16.59 -5.70
N ASN A 146 -14.95 15.51 -5.30
CA ASN A 146 -16.39 15.49 -5.22
C ASN A 146 -16.86 16.06 -3.88
N CYS A 147 -16.09 15.81 -2.82
CA CYS A 147 -16.37 16.33 -1.49
C CYS A 147 -15.10 16.37 -0.64
N GLU A 148 -14.98 17.41 0.17
CA GLU A 148 -14.08 17.49 1.32
C GLU A 148 -14.92 17.27 2.59
N ILE A 149 -14.48 16.33 3.42
CA ILE A 149 -15.04 16.13 4.77
C ILE A 149 -14.04 16.75 5.74
N GLY A 150 -14.31 17.96 6.21
CA GLY A 150 -13.52 18.65 7.22
C GLY A 150 -13.82 18.20 8.66
N ALA A 151 -13.16 18.83 9.63
CA ALA A 151 -13.34 18.58 11.07
C ALA A 151 -12.95 17.16 11.53
N VAL A 152 -12.01 16.54 10.82
CA VAL A 152 -11.41 15.24 11.17
C VAL A 152 -9.95 15.50 11.51
N SER A 153 -9.52 15.28 12.75
CA SER A 153 -8.14 15.55 13.15
C SER A 153 -7.29 14.29 13.08
N HIS A 154 -6.23 14.34 12.28
CA HIS A 154 -5.25 13.25 12.08
C HIS A 154 -5.87 11.88 11.70
N PRO A 155 -6.79 11.80 10.72
CA PRO A 155 -7.27 10.51 10.24
C PRO A 155 -6.11 9.68 9.68
N SER A 156 -6.01 8.41 10.11
CA SER A 156 -4.86 7.54 9.80
C SER A 156 -5.21 6.35 8.91
N GLN A 157 -6.47 5.91 8.89
CA GLN A 157 -6.94 4.77 8.11
C GLN A 157 -8.38 5.00 7.63
N ILE A 158 -8.72 4.38 6.50
CA ILE A 158 -10.06 4.40 5.92
C ILE A 158 -10.50 2.95 5.73
N VAL A 159 -11.69 2.62 6.25
CA VAL A 159 -12.29 1.30 6.09
C VAL A 159 -13.60 1.46 5.34
N TRP A 160 -13.76 0.69 4.27
CA TRP A 160 -15.01 0.62 3.52
C TRP A 160 -15.84 -0.55 4.04
N THR A 161 -17.12 -0.30 4.31
CA THR A 161 -18.08 -1.35 4.68
C THR A 161 -19.26 -1.34 3.73
N THR A 162 -19.88 -2.51 3.52
CA THR A 162 -21.15 -2.62 2.82
C THR A 162 -22.26 -2.78 3.85
N LEU A 163 -23.27 -1.91 3.79
CA LEU A 163 -24.51 -2.14 4.52
C LEU A 163 -25.38 -3.07 3.67
N LYS A 164 -25.70 -4.25 4.20
CA LYS A 164 -26.86 -5.01 3.71
C LYS A 164 -28.11 -4.23 4.13
N PHE A 165 -28.67 -3.45 3.23
CA PHE A 165 -30.04 -2.98 3.40
C PHE A 165 -30.97 -4.16 3.09
N HIS A 166 -31.87 -4.46 4.03
CA HIS A 166 -33.08 -5.26 3.79
C HIS A 166 -34.14 -4.38 3.14
#